data_AF-A0A7R6VKQ7-F1
#
_entry.id   AF-A0A7R6VKQ7-F1
#
_cell.length_a   1.000
_cell.length_b   1.000
_cell.length_c   1.000
_cell.angle_alpha   90.00
_cell.angle_beta   90.00
_cell.angle_gamma   90.00
#
_symmetry.space_group_name_H-M   'P 1'
#
loop_
_entity.id
_entity.type
_entity.pdbx_description
1 polymer ?
#
loop_
_entity_poly.entity_id
_entity_poly.type
_entity_poly.pdbx_seq_one_letter_code
_entity_poly.pdbx_strand_id
1 'polypeptide(L)'
;MEYWQHIYEHFNPVAFNLFGIPVHWYGIMYLLALITALLFAEWLVRHDKLPFTKKELDTYFIYAEIGVILGARLGYILFYDPHTSYYITHPWQIFNPFLNGHFVGIRGFSYHGAVIGFLLATYLYAKRYHKNFWLLLDIVAVSVPLGYIFGRIGNFLNQELVGRATDVPWGIYVGGVLRHPSQLYEAFLEGLVIFAILFWYRKRKRFDGELIILYGFLYGLFRFLAEFFRAPDIQLGFICCGWMTMGQLLSLVMMGASTILWIYLSKRRVYE
;
A
#
# COMPACT_ATOMS: atom_id res chain seq x y z
N MET A 1 -8.99 -18.75 23.79
CA MET A 1 -7.84 -18.77 22.85
C MET A 1 -8.12 -19.66 21.66
N GLU A 2 -8.73 -20.85 21.84
CA GLU A 2 -9.08 -21.76 20.73
C GLU A 2 -9.87 -21.07 19.60
N TYR A 3 -10.94 -20.33 19.90
CA TYR A 3 -11.70 -19.62 18.86
C TYR A 3 -10.86 -18.68 17.99
N TRP A 4 -9.91 -17.95 18.60
CA TRP A 4 -9.01 -17.06 17.87
C TRP A 4 -8.05 -17.83 16.98
N GLN A 5 -7.45 -18.89 17.53
CA GLN A 5 -6.51 -19.73 16.79
C GLN A 5 -7.18 -20.41 15.58
N HIS A 6 -8.47 -20.74 15.69
CA HIS A 6 -9.28 -21.35 14.63
C HIS A 6 -10.19 -20.35 13.89
N ILE A 7 -9.88 -19.05 13.91
CA ILE A 7 -10.74 -18.00 13.33
C ILE A 7 -11.16 -18.27 11.88
N TYR A 8 -10.28 -18.85 11.06
CA TYR A 8 -10.56 -19.14 9.65
C TYR A 8 -11.49 -20.33 9.41
N GLU A 9 -11.68 -21.20 10.40
CA GLU A 9 -12.70 -22.26 10.34
C GLU A 9 -14.11 -21.71 10.57
N HIS A 10 -14.21 -20.50 11.13
CA HIS A 10 -15.46 -19.85 11.52
C HIS A 10 -15.74 -18.57 10.72
N PHE A 11 -14.87 -18.21 9.78
CA PHE A 11 -14.97 -16.97 9.02
C PHE A 11 -15.09 -17.21 7.51
N ASN A 12 -16.13 -16.63 6.90
CA ASN A 12 -16.30 -16.64 5.45
C ASN A 12 -15.70 -15.37 4.81
N PRO A 13 -14.75 -15.49 3.88
CA PRO A 13 -14.20 -14.34 3.14
C PRO A 13 -15.24 -13.58 2.30
N VAL A 14 -16.33 -14.25 1.91
CA VAL A 14 -17.48 -13.62 1.24
C VAL A 14 -18.37 -12.96 2.31
N ALA A 15 -18.50 -11.64 2.21
CA ALA A 15 -19.34 -10.84 3.10
C ALA A 15 -20.83 -11.06 2.84
N PHE A 16 -21.23 -10.98 1.57
CA PHE A 16 -22.60 -11.24 1.11
C PHE A 16 -22.62 -11.47 -0.41
N ASN A 17 -23.74 -11.98 -0.93
CA ASN A 17 -23.99 -12.11 -2.35
C ASN A 17 -24.93 -11.01 -2.83
N LEU A 18 -24.54 -10.27 -3.88
CA LEU A 18 -25.35 -9.23 -4.49
C LEU A 18 -25.72 -9.66 -5.91
N PHE A 19 -26.99 -9.95 -6.17
CA PHE A 19 -27.49 -10.45 -7.46
C PHE A 19 -26.69 -11.66 -8.01
N GLY A 20 -26.27 -12.57 -7.13
CA GLY A 20 -25.46 -13.75 -7.49
C GLY A 20 -23.97 -13.47 -7.67
N ILE A 21 -23.51 -12.24 -7.43
CA ILE A 21 -22.08 -11.88 -7.44
C ILE A 21 -21.57 -11.84 -5.99
N PRO A 22 -20.53 -12.62 -5.64
CA PRO A 22 -19.97 -12.64 -4.29
C PRO A 22 -19.18 -11.36 -3.99
N VAL A 23 -19.60 -10.62 -2.97
CA VAL A 23 -18.90 -9.44 -2.45
C VAL A 23 -18.00 -9.89 -1.31
N HIS A 24 -16.70 -9.68 -1.45
CA HIS A 24 -15.70 -10.12 -0.48
C HIS A 24 -15.38 -9.02 0.52
N TRP A 25 -15.08 -9.41 1.76
CA TRP A 25 -14.59 -8.48 2.79
C TRP A 25 -13.34 -7.73 2.34
N TYR A 26 -12.48 -8.39 1.56
CA TYR A 26 -11.30 -7.78 0.97
C TYR A 26 -11.62 -6.53 0.13
N GLY A 27 -12.63 -6.62 -0.74
CA GLY A 27 -13.08 -5.47 -1.55
C GLY A 27 -13.68 -4.35 -0.69
N ILE A 28 -14.43 -4.69 0.35
CA ILE A 28 -14.99 -3.72 1.30
C ILE A 28 -13.85 -3.01 2.05
N MET A 29 -12.83 -3.74 2.49
CA MET A 29 -11.67 -3.16 3.16
C MET A 29 -10.88 -2.22 2.25
N TYR A 30 -10.72 -2.54 0.95
CA TYR A 30 -10.14 -1.59 -0.01
C TYR A 30 -10.96 -0.31 -0.14
N LEU A 31 -12.28 -0.41 -0.21
CA LEU A 31 -13.15 0.76 -0.27
C LEU A 31 -12.98 1.63 0.99
N LEU A 32 -12.94 1.00 2.17
CA LEU A 32 -12.68 1.69 3.43
C LEU A 32 -11.29 2.33 3.47
N ALA A 33 -10.27 1.67 2.91
CA ALA A 33 -8.92 2.23 2.81
C ALA A 33 -8.93 3.54 2.01
N LEU A 34 -9.58 3.54 0.84
CA LEU A 34 -9.68 4.69 -0.05
C LEU A 34 -10.47 5.84 0.59
N ILE A 35 -11.66 5.54 1.13
CA ILE A 35 -12.51 6.55 1.78
C ILE A 35 -11.79 7.16 2.98
N THR A 36 -11.14 6.33 3.82
CA THR A 36 -10.42 6.83 4.99
C THR A 36 -9.26 7.74 4.59
N ALA A 37 -8.47 7.35 3.60
CA ALA A 37 -7.37 8.17 3.11
C ALA A 37 -7.86 9.51 2.55
N LEU A 38 -8.94 9.52 1.76
CA LEU A 38 -9.53 10.73 1.20
C LEU A 38 -10.09 11.66 2.30
N LEU A 39 -10.97 11.13 3.16
CA LEU A 39 -11.59 11.93 4.22
C LEU A 39 -10.55 12.48 5.19
N PHE A 40 -9.52 11.70 5.50
CA PHE A 40 -8.43 12.16 6.35
C PHE A 40 -7.57 13.23 5.67
N ALA A 41 -7.26 13.09 4.38
CA ALA A 41 -6.56 14.13 3.62
C ALA A 41 -7.36 15.44 3.58
N GLU A 42 -8.67 15.37 3.35
CA GLU A 42 -9.55 16.53 3.40
C GLU A 42 -9.59 17.18 4.78
N TRP A 43 -9.69 16.37 5.84
CA TRP A 43 -9.65 16.86 7.20
C TRP A 43 -8.31 17.52 7.50
N LEU A 44 -7.20 16.90 7.09
CA LEU A 44 -5.85 17.39 7.32
C LEU A 44 -5.62 18.74 6.66
N VAL A 45 -6.00 18.88 5.38
CA VAL A 45 -5.89 20.14 4.65
C VAL A 45 -6.69 21.25 5.31
N ARG A 46 -7.93 20.97 5.73
CA ARG A 46 -8.79 21.96 6.41
C ARG A 46 -8.23 22.35 7.77
N HIS A 47 -7.87 21.36 8.59
CA HIS A 47 -7.41 21.55 9.96
C HIS A 47 -6.03 22.25 10.01
N ASP A 48 -5.13 21.89 9.09
CA ASP A 48 -3.79 22.45 9.03
C ASP A 48 -3.68 23.67 8.11
N LYS A 49 -4.81 24.13 7.54
CA LYS A 49 -4.93 25.30 6.66
C LYS A 49 -3.96 25.24 5.47
N LEU A 50 -3.81 24.07 4.87
CA LEU A 50 -2.95 23.85 3.71
C LEU A 50 -3.56 24.53 2.46
N PRO A 51 -2.75 24.95 1.47
CA PRO A 51 -3.18 25.73 0.30
C PRO A 51 -3.90 24.88 -0.78
N PHE A 52 -4.86 24.07 -0.35
CA PHE A 52 -5.73 23.25 -1.21
C PHE A 52 -7.19 23.44 -0.83
N THR A 53 -8.04 23.57 -1.83
CA THR A 53 -9.49 23.48 -1.67
C THR A 53 -9.93 22.01 -1.66
N LYS A 54 -11.12 21.73 -1.11
CA LYS A 54 -11.73 20.39 -1.19
C LYS A 54 -11.82 19.89 -2.64
N LYS A 55 -12.28 20.75 -3.55
CA LYS A 55 -12.43 20.41 -4.98
C LYS A 55 -11.11 20.03 -5.63
N GLU A 56 -10.02 20.72 -5.24
CA GLU A 56 -8.68 20.39 -5.71
C GLU A 56 -8.25 19.01 -5.21
N LEU A 57 -8.52 18.66 -3.95
CA LEU A 57 -8.25 17.32 -3.41
C LEU A 57 -9.10 16.23 -4.04
N ASP A 58 -10.40 16.47 -4.24
CA ASP A 58 -11.29 15.51 -4.93
C ASP A 58 -10.76 15.22 -6.35
N THR A 59 -10.31 16.27 -7.05
CA THR A 59 -9.70 16.13 -8.38
C THR A 59 -8.36 15.39 -8.30
N TYR A 60 -7.51 15.74 -7.33
CA TYR A 60 -6.22 15.08 -7.13
C TYR A 60 -6.39 13.59 -6.82
N PHE A 61 -7.36 13.24 -5.99
CA PHE A 61 -7.68 11.87 -5.64
C PHE A 61 -8.01 11.05 -6.90
N ILE A 62 -8.85 11.58 -7.79
CA ILE A 62 -9.15 10.92 -9.09
C ILE A 62 -7.87 10.73 -9.92
N TYR A 63 -7.00 11.75 -9.99
CA TYR A 63 -5.72 11.64 -10.68
C TYR A 63 -4.85 10.53 -10.09
N ALA A 64 -4.71 10.50 -8.77
CA ALA A 64 -3.90 9.53 -8.04
C ALA A 64 -4.43 8.10 -8.27
N GLU A 65 -5.74 7.87 -8.12
CA GLU A 65 -6.36 6.56 -8.32
C GLU A 65 -6.23 6.06 -9.76
N ILE A 66 -6.47 6.91 -10.76
CA ILE A 66 -6.25 6.55 -12.16
C ILE A 66 -4.77 6.20 -12.39
N GLY A 67 -3.85 6.99 -11.84
CA GLY A 67 -2.42 6.72 -11.89
C GLY A 67 -2.05 5.37 -11.29
N VAL A 68 -2.55 5.07 -10.09
CA VAL A 68 -2.34 3.80 -9.38
C VAL A 68 -2.86 2.63 -10.21
N ILE A 69 -4.12 2.68 -10.66
CA ILE A 69 -4.76 1.56 -11.38
C ILE A 69 -4.08 1.31 -12.74
N LEU A 70 -3.86 2.38 -13.53
CA LEU A 70 -3.21 2.25 -14.83
C LEU A 70 -1.76 1.82 -14.68
N GLY A 71 -1.02 2.45 -13.77
CA GLY A 71 0.36 2.12 -13.49
C GLY A 71 0.51 0.68 -13.03
N ALA A 72 -0.34 0.23 -12.11
CA ALA A 72 -0.33 -1.14 -11.61
C ALA A 72 -0.59 -2.15 -12.73
N ARG A 73 -1.57 -1.87 -13.60
CA ARG A 73 -1.92 -2.77 -14.69
C ARG A 73 -0.85 -2.83 -15.77
N LEU A 74 -0.38 -1.67 -16.24
CA LEU A 74 0.67 -1.59 -17.25
C LEU A 74 2.00 -2.12 -16.72
N GLY A 75 2.35 -1.83 -15.47
CA GLY A 75 3.56 -2.35 -14.84
C GLY A 75 3.53 -3.87 -14.70
N TYR A 76 2.37 -4.48 -14.48
CA TYR A 76 2.25 -5.95 -14.50
C TYR A 76 2.59 -6.50 -15.88
N ILE A 77 1.94 -5.95 -16.92
CA ILE A 77 2.11 -6.40 -18.31
C ILE A 77 3.55 -6.23 -18.79
N LEU A 78 4.22 -5.14 -18.41
CA LEU A 78 5.56 -4.81 -18.87
C LEU A 78 6.66 -5.57 -18.12
N PHE A 79 6.49 -5.84 -16.82
CA PHE A 79 7.56 -6.39 -15.99
C PHE A 79 7.37 -7.86 -15.61
N TYR A 80 6.14 -8.36 -15.64
CA TYR A 80 5.81 -9.69 -15.08
C TYR A 80 5.09 -10.61 -16.07
N ASP A 81 4.31 -10.08 -17.01
CA ASP A 81 3.63 -10.91 -18.00
C ASP A 81 4.61 -11.38 -19.09
N PRO A 82 4.86 -12.69 -19.26
CA PRO A 82 5.79 -13.19 -20.28
C PRO A 82 5.29 -12.96 -21.72
N HIS A 83 4.01 -12.60 -21.91
CA HIS A 83 3.39 -12.40 -23.22
C HIS A 83 3.11 -10.92 -23.52
N THR A 84 3.97 -10.00 -23.07
CA THR A 84 3.79 -8.55 -23.28
C THR A 84 3.52 -8.18 -24.76
N SER A 85 4.15 -8.87 -25.71
CA SER A 85 3.98 -8.59 -27.15
C SER A 85 2.57 -8.85 -27.67
N TYR A 86 1.80 -9.74 -27.02
CA TYR A 86 0.41 -10.02 -27.38
C TYR A 86 -0.49 -8.78 -27.25
N TYR A 87 -0.23 -7.92 -26.27
CA TYR A 87 -1.04 -6.72 -26.03
C TYR A 87 -0.83 -5.63 -27.08
N ILE A 88 0.25 -5.69 -27.87
CA ILE A 88 0.45 -4.76 -29.00
C ILE A 88 -0.59 -5.03 -30.10
N THR A 89 -0.87 -6.30 -30.39
CA THR A 89 -1.86 -6.69 -31.40
C THR A 89 -3.28 -6.71 -30.84
N HIS A 90 -3.44 -6.80 -29.51
CA HIS A 90 -4.74 -6.87 -28.83
C HIS A 90 -4.82 -5.89 -27.64
N PRO A 91 -4.76 -4.57 -27.86
CA PRO A 91 -4.67 -3.59 -26.78
C PRO A 91 -5.85 -3.62 -25.80
N TRP A 92 -7.04 -4.03 -26.25
CA TRP A 92 -8.21 -4.19 -25.40
C TRP A 92 -8.04 -5.25 -24.30
N GLN A 93 -7.14 -6.21 -24.50
CA GLN A 93 -6.84 -7.27 -23.51
C GLN A 93 -6.13 -6.73 -22.26
N ILE A 94 -5.55 -5.52 -22.35
CA ILE A 94 -4.97 -4.85 -21.18
C ILE A 94 -6.04 -4.68 -20.09
N PHE A 95 -7.28 -4.35 -20.44
CA PHE A 95 -8.35 -4.09 -19.47
C PHE A 95 -9.49 -5.11 -19.53
N ASN A 96 -9.29 -6.25 -20.20
CA ASN A 96 -10.32 -7.28 -20.32
C ASN A 96 -10.60 -7.95 -18.96
N PRO A 97 -11.82 -7.84 -18.40
CA PRO A 97 -12.19 -8.47 -17.14
C PRO A 97 -12.76 -9.89 -17.31
N PHE A 98 -12.81 -10.40 -18.55
CA PHE A 98 -13.37 -11.72 -18.87
C PHE A 98 -12.28 -12.74 -19.15
N LEU A 99 -12.45 -13.94 -18.60
CA LEU A 99 -11.68 -15.12 -18.95
C LEU A 99 -12.66 -16.21 -19.39
N ASN A 100 -12.47 -16.77 -20.59
CA ASN A 100 -13.33 -17.82 -21.15
C ASN A 100 -14.83 -17.48 -21.11
N GLY A 101 -15.19 -16.21 -21.33
CA GLY A 101 -16.58 -15.74 -21.29
C GLY A 101 -17.15 -15.45 -19.89
N HIS A 102 -16.41 -15.74 -18.82
CA HIS A 102 -16.82 -15.46 -17.44
C HIS A 102 -16.17 -14.18 -16.92
N PHE A 103 -16.96 -13.33 -16.26
CA PHE A 103 -16.46 -12.14 -15.58
C PHE A 103 -15.65 -12.57 -14.35
N VAL A 104 -14.35 -12.31 -14.38
CA VAL A 104 -13.41 -12.62 -13.29
C VAL A 104 -12.73 -11.37 -12.74
N GLY A 105 -13.07 -10.19 -13.28
CA GLY A 105 -12.43 -8.92 -12.97
C GLY A 105 -11.07 -8.76 -13.66
N ILE A 106 -10.48 -7.58 -13.50
CA ILE A 106 -9.12 -7.31 -14.00
C ILE A 106 -8.14 -7.96 -13.02
N ARG A 107 -7.26 -8.81 -13.55
CA ARG A 107 -6.22 -9.52 -12.78
C ARG A 107 -4.84 -9.02 -13.18
N GLY A 108 -3.83 -9.31 -12.37
CA GLY A 108 -2.45 -8.97 -12.68
C GLY A 108 -2.19 -7.47 -12.48
N PHE A 109 -1.83 -7.12 -11.25
CA PHE A 109 -1.44 -5.77 -10.84
C PHE A 109 -0.04 -5.80 -10.26
N SER A 110 0.77 -4.80 -10.62
CA SER A 110 2.13 -4.61 -10.13
C SER A 110 2.18 -3.51 -9.09
N TYR A 111 2.72 -3.81 -7.91
CA TYR A 111 2.96 -2.79 -6.89
C TYR A 111 3.93 -1.70 -7.39
N HIS A 112 5.04 -2.09 -8.03
CA HIS A 112 6.01 -1.12 -8.58
C HIS A 112 5.36 -0.22 -9.64
N GLY A 113 4.52 -0.82 -10.51
CA GLY A 113 3.73 -0.09 -11.49
C GLY A 113 2.79 0.91 -10.82
N ALA A 114 2.11 0.51 -9.73
CA ALA A 114 1.22 1.37 -8.97
C ALA A 114 1.94 2.61 -8.42
N VAL A 115 3.13 2.42 -7.83
CA VAL A 115 3.95 3.50 -7.27
C VAL A 115 4.42 4.46 -8.37
N ILE A 116 4.91 3.93 -9.51
CA ILE A 116 5.32 4.76 -10.65
C ILE A 116 4.13 5.57 -11.18
N GLY A 117 2.99 4.91 -11.37
CA GLY A 117 1.75 5.55 -11.85
C GLY A 117 1.25 6.63 -10.89
N PHE A 118 1.28 6.38 -9.58
CA PHE A 118 0.95 7.36 -8.55
C PHE A 118 1.86 8.60 -8.59
N LEU A 119 3.19 8.39 -8.64
CA LEU A 119 4.16 9.49 -8.68
C LEU A 119 4.01 10.31 -9.97
N LEU A 120 3.81 9.64 -11.11
CA LEU A 120 3.57 10.30 -12.39
C LEU A 120 2.27 11.10 -12.38
N ALA A 121 1.17 10.52 -11.89
CA ALA A 121 -0.11 11.21 -11.80
C ALA A 121 -0.04 12.42 -10.85
N THR A 122 0.64 12.27 -9.72
CA THR A 122 0.87 13.39 -8.77
C THR A 122 1.70 14.49 -9.42
N TYR A 123 2.74 14.14 -10.17
CA TYR A 123 3.54 15.12 -10.92
C TYR A 123 2.72 15.82 -12.01
N LEU A 124 1.94 15.08 -12.80
CA LEU A 124 1.09 15.65 -13.85
C LEU A 124 0.01 16.57 -13.28
N TYR A 125 -0.61 16.18 -12.16
CA TYR A 125 -1.56 17.04 -11.45
C TYR A 125 -0.89 18.31 -10.93
N ALA A 126 0.24 18.18 -10.22
CA ALA A 126 0.99 19.29 -9.67
C ALA A 126 1.40 20.30 -10.77
N LYS A 127 1.86 19.79 -11.92
CA LYS A 127 2.23 20.62 -13.07
C LYS A 127 1.02 21.31 -13.71
N ARG A 128 -0.08 20.59 -13.93
CA ARG A 128 -1.29 21.12 -14.59
C ARG A 128 -2.00 22.18 -13.76
N TYR A 129 -2.03 22.01 -12.44
CA TYR A 129 -2.76 22.88 -11.52
C TYR A 129 -1.84 23.81 -10.71
N HIS A 130 -0.55 23.90 -11.08
CA HIS A 130 0.46 24.73 -10.42
C HIS A 130 0.52 24.54 -8.89
N LYS A 131 0.42 23.28 -8.45
CA LYS A 131 0.49 22.90 -7.04
C LYS A 131 1.87 22.38 -6.66
N ASN A 132 2.22 22.49 -5.38
CA ASN A 132 3.46 21.94 -4.87
C ASN A 132 3.38 20.41 -4.83
N PHE A 133 4.16 19.75 -5.68
CA PHE A 133 4.31 18.29 -5.75
C PHE A 133 4.69 17.66 -4.41
N TRP A 134 5.69 18.23 -3.72
CA TRP A 134 6.19 17.69 -2.47
C TRP A 134 5.18 17.82 -1.33
N LEU A 135 4.40 18.91 -1.33
CA LEU A 135 3.34 19.08 -0.35
C LEU A 135 2.17 18.10 -0.58
N LEU A 136 1.84 17.77 -1.84
CA LEU A 136 0.87 16.70 -2.13
C LEU A 136 1.37 15.35 -1.59
N LEU A 137 2.64 15.03 -1.81
CA LEU A 137 3.24 13.82 -1.27
C LEU A 137 3.23 13.80 0.28
N ASP A 138 3.47 14.94 0.93
CA ASP A 138 3.37 15.06 2.39
C ASP A 138 1.95 14.76 2.90
N ILE A 139 0.91 15.25 2.20
CA ILE A 139 -0.50 14.97 2.55
C ILE A 139 -0.78 13.47 2.43
N VAL A 140 -0.30 12.85 1.35
CA VAL A 140 -0.42 11.40 1.11
C VAL A 140 0.31 10.61 2.20
N ALA A 141 1.52 11.01 2.57
CA ALA A 141 2.35 10.34 3.56
C ALA A 141 1.66 10.20 4.92
N VAL A 142 0.87 11.20 5.34
CA VAL A 142 0.12 11.15 6.59
C VAL A 142 -1.20 10.39 6.44
N SER A 143 -1.84 10.47 5.27
CA SER A 143 -3.20 9.94 5.08
C SER A 143 -3.24 8.45 4.71
N VAL A 144 -2.29 7.99 3.88
CA VAL A 144 -2.24 6.61 3.39
C VAL A 144 -2.01 5.56 4.49
N PRO A 145 -1.17 5.78 5.52
CA PRO A 145 -1.00 4.81 6.60
C PRO A 145 -2.32 4.40 7.28
N LEU A 146 -3.31 5.30 7.37
CA LEU A 146 -4.64 4.92 7.88
C LEU A 146 -5.37 3.97 6.93
N GLY A 147 -5.31 4.22 5.62
CA GLY A 147 -5.85 3.30 4.62
C GLY A 147 -5.13 1.95 4.62
N TYR A 148 -3.81 1.96 4.86
CA TYR A 148 -2.97 0.77 4.90
C TYR A 148 -3.45 -0.26 5.93
N ILE A 149 -3.96 0.20 7.08
CA ILE A 149 -4.54 -0.65 8.13
C ILE A 149 -5.65 -1.54 7.54
N PHE A 150 -6.58 -0.95 6.79
CA PHE A 150 -7.68 -1.68 6.17
C PHE A 150 -7.17 -2.64 5.09
N GLY A 151 -6.18 -2.25 4.30
CA GLY A 151 -5.55 -3.16 3.33
C GLY A 151 -5.03 -4.45 4.01
N ARG A 152 -4.31 -4.31 5.12
CA ARG A 152 -3.76 -5.43 5.88
C ARG A 152 -4.82 -6.26 6.61
N ILE A 153 -5.84 -5.61 7.16
CA ILE A 153 -7.02 -6.32 7.69
C ILE A 153 -7.70 -7.08 6.55
N GLY A 154 -7.80 -6.49 5.35
CA GLY A 154 -8.27 -7.16 4.16
C GLY A 154 -7.48 -8.44 3.86
N ASN A 155 -6.15 -8.38 3.87
CA ASN A 155 -5.31 -9.57 3.64
C ASN A 155 -5.55 -10.65 4.71
N PHE A 156 -5.73 -10.25 5.97
CA PHE A 156 -6.09 -11.17 7.05
C PHE A 156 -7.43 -11.86 6.80
N LEU A 157 -8.48 -11.09 6.47
CA LEU A 157 -9.82 -11.64 6.16
C LEU A 157 -9.82 -12.49 4.88
N ASN A 158 -8.94 -12.18 3.93
CA ASN A 158 -8.73 -12.95 2.69
C ASN A 158 -7.81 -14.16 2.88
N GLN A 159 -7.29 -14.37 4.11
CA GLN A 159 -6.43 -15.50 4.49
C GLN A 159 -5.11 -15.59 3.69
N GLU A 160 -4.55 -14.45 3.28
CA GLU A 160 -3.33 -14.37 2.48
C GLU A 160 -2.18 -13.66 3.22
N LEU A 161 -0.94 -13.86 2.77
CA LEU A 161 0.26 -13.23 3.34
C LEU A 161 0.51 -13.57 4.82
N VAL A 162 0.28 -14.83 5.17
CA VAL A 162 0.39 -15.33 6.56
C VAL A 162 1.84 -15.34 7.07
N GLY A 163 1.98 -15.39 8.39
CA GLY A 163 3.27 -15.38 9.05
C GLY A 163 4.00 -16.72 9.04
N ARG A 164 5.21 -16.70 9.61
CA ARG A 164 6.01 -17.89 9.89
C ARG A 164 5.30 -18.77 10.92
N ALA A 165 5.66 -20.05 10.94
CA ALA A 165 5.22 -20.97 11.98
C ALA A 165 5.66 -20.44 13.35
N THR A 166 4.81 -20.62 14.36
CA THR A 166 5.00 -20.06 15.69
C THR A 166 4.36 -20.93 16.76
N ASP A 167 4.75 -20.71 18.00
CA ASP A 167 4.22 -21.31 19.22
C ASP A 167 3.53 -20.27 20.14
N VAL A 168 3.48 -18.99 19.73
CA VAL A 168 2.86 -17.94 20.56
C VAL A 168 1.35 -18.14 20.71
N PRO A 169 0.76 -17.81 21.88
CA PRO A 169 -0.65 -18.13 22.17
C PRO A 169 -1.67 -17.39 21.29
N TRP A 170 -1.28 -16.27 20.66
CA TRP A 170 -2.12 -15.51 19.73
C TRP A 170 -1.87 -15.86 18.25
N GLY A 171 -1.18 -16.97 17.95
CA GLY A 171 -1.09 -17.49 16.59
C GLY A 171 -2.46 -17.87 16.01
N ILE A 172 -2.50 -18.11 14.70
CA ILE A 172 -3.68 -18.58 13.97
C ILE A 172 -3.33 -19.81 13.12
N TYR A 173 -4.22 -20.79 13.06
CA TYR A 173 -4.03 -21.99 12.26
C TYR A 173 -4.28 -21.72 10.78
N VAL A 174 -3.31 -22.11 9.95
CA VAL A 174 -3.42 -22.06 8.49
C VAL A 174 -2.84 -23.36 7.94
N GLY A 175 -3.70 -24.19 7.36
CA GLY A 175 -3.32 -25.52 6.87
C GLY A 175 -2.77 -26.43 7.98
N GLY A 176 -3.36 -26.38 9.18
CA GLY A 176 -2.95 -27.19 10.33
C GLY A 176 -1.67 -26.73 11.05
N VAL A 177 -1.04 -25.64 10.60
CA VAL A 177 0.15 -25.06 11.24
C VAL A 177 -0.20 -23.76 11.93
N LEU A 178 0.18 -23.62 13.20
CA LEU A 178 0.03 -22.37 13.95
C LEU A 178 1.03 -21.34 13.42
N ARG A 179 0.54 -20.18 13.00
CA ARG A 179 1.33 -19.11 12.36
C ARG A 179 1.08 -17.76 13.00
N HIS A 180 2.05 -16.87 12.88
CA HIS A 180 1.83 -15.48 13.24
C HIS A 180 0.77 -14.85 12.32
N PRO A 181 -0.21 -14.10 12.85
CA PRO A 181 -1.07 -13.23 12.05
C PRO A 181 -0.29 -11.97 11.62
N SER A 182 0.77 -12.14 10.80
CA SER A 182 1.70 -11.07 10.41
C SER A 182 1.01 -9.88 9.77
N GLN A 183 -0.11 -10.10 9.09
CA GLN A 183 -0.92 -9.03 8.50
C GLN A 183 -1.38 -8.02 9.57
N LEU A 184 -1.75 -8.49 10.76
CA LEU A 184 -2.16 -7.60 11.85
C LEU A 184 -0.97 -6.86 12.47
N TYR A 185 0.21 -7.48 12.47
CA TYR A 185 1.44 -6.81 12.90
C TYR A 185 1.82 -5.70 11.91
N GLU A 186 1.71 -5.98 10.61
CA GLU A 186 1.92 -5.00 9.53
C GLU A 186 0.87 -3.88 9.61
N ALA A 187 -0.41 -4.19 9.86
CA ALA A 187 -1.46 -3.20 10.05
C ALA A 187 -1.13 -2.25 11.21
N PHE A 188 -0.63 -2.81 12.32
CA PHE A 188 -0.23 -2.04 13.48
C PHE A 188 1.04 -1.20 13.24
N LEU A 189 2.13 -1.84 12.80
CA LEU A 189 3.42 -1.18 12.64
C LEU A 189 3.45 -0.23 11.44
N GLU A 190 3.10 -0.72 10.26
CA GLU A 190 3.20 0.04 9.00
C GLU A 190 1.99 0.96 8.77
N GLY A 191 0.86 0.69 9.44
CA GLY A 191 -0.32 1.54 9.44
C GLY A 191 -0.38 2.48 10.64
N LEU A 192 -0.79 1.94 11.79
CA LEU A 192 -1.12 2.75 12.97
C LEU A 192 0.08 3.48 13.59
N VAL A 193 1.22 2.81 13.75
CA VAL A 193 2.41 3.41 14.38
C VAL A 193 3.02 4.47 13.46
N ILE A 194 3.18 4.19 12.17
CA ILE A 194 3.63 5.19 11.18
C ILE A 194 2.68 6.38 11.16
N PHE A 195 1.36 6.13 11.10
CA PHE A 195 0.36 7.20 11.16
C PHE A 195 0.56 8.08 12.40
N ALA A 196 0.66 7.48 13.59
CA ALA A 196 0.80 8.22 14.84
C ALA A 196 2.08 9.08 14.86
N ILE A 197 3.21 8.54 14.40
CA ILE A 197 4.48 9.25 14.30
C ILE A 197 4.36 10.43 13.33
N LEU A 198 3.89 10.19 12.10
CA LEU A 198 3.78 11.23 11.07
C LEU A 198 2.75 12.28 11.42
N PHE A 199 1.60 11.87 11.97
CA PHE A 199 0.57 12.77 12.45
C PHE A 199 1.15 13.71 13.49
N TRP A 200 1.84 13.21 14.51
CA TRP A 200 2.45 14.07 15.52
C TRP A 200 3.59 14.94 14.95
N TYR A 201 4.43 14.38 14.08
CA TYR A 201 5.57 15.07 13.50
C TYR A 201 5.19 16.15 12.47
N ARG A 202 4.02 16.06 11.82
CA ARG A 202 3.63 16.97 10.72
C ARG A 202 3.72 18.45 11.05
N LYS A 203 3.49 18.82 12.31
CA LYS A 203 3.56 20.21 12.80
C LYS A 203 4.98 20.73 12.98
N ARG A 204 5.97 19.83 12.95
CA ARG A 204 7.40 20.11 13.11
C ARG A 204 8.16 20.04 11.79
N LYS A 205 7.46 19.72 10.69
CA LYS A 205 8.08 19.69 9.36
C LYS A 205 8.66 21.07 9.02
N ARG A 206 9.77 21.04 8.31
CA ARG A 206 10.68 22.12 8.00
C ARG A 206 10.63 22.50 6.53
N PHE A 207 10.35 21.54 5.66
CA PHE A 207 10.20 21.74 4.22
C PHE A 207 9.10 20.84 3.64
N ASP A 208 8.61 21.19 2.46
CA ASP A 208 7.67 20.35 1.73
C ASP A 208 8.40 19.12 1.17
N GLY A 209 7.87 17.93 1.45
CA GLY A 209 8.44 16.63 1.08
C GLY A 209 9.10 15.90 2.25
N GLU A 210 9.23 16.55 3.41
CA GLU A 210 9.84 15.93 4.59
C GLU A 210 9.02 14.76 5.13
N LEU A 211 7.68 14.84 5.07
CA LEU A 211 6.81 13.79 5.61
C LEU A 211 6.78 12.56 4.72
N ILE A 212 6.80 12.72 3.40
CA ILE A 212 6.89 11.55 2.50
C ILE A 212 8.24 10.85 2.61
N ILE A 213 9.33 11.59 2.83
CA ILE A 213 10.64 11.00 3.05
C ILE A 213 10.69 10.27 4.40
N LEU A 214 10.14 10.89 5.45
CA LEU A 214 10.04 10.24 6.76
C LEU A 214 9.16 9.00 6.70
N TYR A 215 8.02 9.05 5.98
CA TYR A 215 7.20 7.88 5.69
C TYR A 215 8.01 6.79 5.01
N GLY A 216 8.78 7.14 3.98
CA GLY A 216 9.64 6.20 3.26
C GLY A 216 10.63 5.47 4.18
N PHE A 217 11.28 6.22 5.06
CA PHE A 217 12.20 5.65 6.04
C PHE A 217 11.49 4.78 7.09
N LEU A 218 10.40 5.28 7.68
CA LEU A 218 9.64 4.56 8.72
C LEU A 218 9.01 3.28 8.17
N TYR A 219 8.45 3.33 6.96
CA TYR A 219 7.90 2.15 6.30
C TYR A 219 8.99 1.11 6.08
N GLY A 220 10.15 1.49 5.53
CA GLY A 220 11.27 0.56 5.41
C GLY A 220 11.69 -0.04 6.75
N LEU A 221 11.80 0.76 7.81
CA LEU A 221 12.15 0.28 9.14
C LEU A 221 11.14 -0.73 9.69
N PHE A 222 9.85 -0.37 9.72
CA PHE A 222 8.81 -1.24 10.27
C PHE A 222 8.56 -2.46 9.40
N ARG A 223 8.70 -2.33 8.08
CA ARG A 223 8.64 -3.45 7.15
C ARG A 223 9.74 -4.45 7.42
N PHE A 224 10.97 -3.98 7.58
CA PHE A 224 12.12 -4.83 7.91
C PHE A 224 11.88 -5.63 9.19
N LEU A 225 11.29 -4.99 10.22
CA LEU A 225 10.94 -5.62 11.49
C LEU A 225 9.78 -6.63 11.36
N ALA A 226 8.69 -6.26 10.67
CA ALA A 226 7.53 -7.11 10.46
C ALA A 226 7.87 -8.39 9.69
N GLU A 227 8.84 -8.30 8.77
CA GLU A 227 9.26 -9.40 7.91
C GLU A 227 9.95 -10.57 8.68
N PHE A 228 10.42 -10.35 9.91
CA PHE A 228 10.86 -11.44 10.79
C PHE A 228 9.71 -12.37 11.19
N PHE A 229 8.48 -11.86 11.23
CA PHE A 229 7.28 -12.63 11.55
C PHE A 229 6.55 -13.13 10.30
N ARG A 230 6.83 -12.54 9.13
CA ARG A 230 6.20 -12.88 7.85
C ARG A 230 6.84 -14.12 7.22
N ALA A 231 6.03 -15.02 6.65
CA ALA A 231 6.56 -16.12 5.87
C ALA A 231 7.19 -15.58 4.58
N PRO A 232 8.36 -16.10 4.16
CA PRO A 232 8.96 -15.70 2.89
C PRO A 232 8.04 -16.11 1.73
N ASP A 233 8.03 -15.31 0.67
CA ASP A 233 7.25 -15.62 -0.52
C ASP A 233 7.71 -16.96 -1.12
N ILE A 234 6.78 -17.86 -1.44
CA ILE A 234 7.07 -19.25 -1.85
C ILE A 234 8.05 -19.31 -3.02
N GLN A 235 7.99 -18.34 -3.93
CA GLN A 235 8.81 -18.28 -5.14
C GLN A 235 10.27 -17.89 -4.89
N LEU A 236 10.54 -17.11 -3.82
CA LEU A 236 11.86 -16.55 -3.55
C LEU A 236 12.53 -17.20 -2.34
N GLY A 237 11.75 -17.61 -1.33
CA GLY A 237 12.29 -18.10 -0.07
C GLY A 237 13.18 -17.06 0.64
N PHE A 238 14.20 -17.53 1.35
CA PHE A 238 15.23 -16.69 1.95
C PHE A 238 16.35 -16.42 0.94
N ILE A 239 16.66 -15.14 0.72
CA ILE A 239 17.58 -14.70 -0.33
C ILE A 239 19.04 -14.63 0.12
N CYS A 240 19.30 -14.47 1.43
CA CYS A 240 20.63 -14.70 1.99
C CYS A 240 20.57 -15.19 3.42
N CYS A 241 21.62 -15.94 3.76
CA CYS A 241 22.05 -16.15 5.13
C CYS A 241 21.02 -16.91 6.00
N GLY A 242 20.04 -17.55 5.37
CA GLY A 242 19.00 -18.36 6.02
C GLY A 242 17.92 -17.57 6.77
N TRP A 243 17.93 -16.23 6.73
CA TRP A 243 16.96 -15.41 7.47
C TRP A 243 16.44 -14.21 6.69
N MET A 244 17.19 -13.71 5.71
CA MET A 244 16.87 -12.48 5.01
C MET A 244 15.88 -12.73 3.87
N THR A 245 14.78 -11.97 3.82
CA THR A 245 13.81 -12.03 2.71
C THR A 245 14.02 -10.87 1.72
N MET A 246 13.39 -10.96 0.55
CA MET A 246 13.38 -9.87 -0.43
C MET A 246 12.74 -8.59 0.14
N GLY A 247 11.72 -8.73 0.98
CA GLY A 247 11.09 -7.60 1.68
C GLY A 247 12.08 -6.84 2.57
N GLN A 248 12.95 -7.54 3.28
CA GLN A 248 14.00 -6.92 4.11
C GLN A 248 15.04 -6.18 3.27
N LEU A 249 15.51 -6.78 2.17
CA LEU A 249 16.48 -6.12 1.30
C LEU A 249 15.90 -4.83 0.68
N LEU A 250 14.67 -4.90 0.15
CA LEU A 250 14.00 -3.73 -0.42
C LEU A 250 13.73 -2.64 0.62
N SER A 251 13.45 -3.03 1.86
CA SER A 251 13.30 -2.11 2.98
C SER A 251 14.58 -1.32 3.26
N LEU A 252 15.74 -1.99 3.27
CA LEU A 252 17.04 -1.32 3.44
C LEU A 252 17.32 -0.33 2.31
N VAL A 253 17.03 -0.72 1.06
CA VAL A 253 17.17 0.18 -0.11
C VAL A 253 16.27 1.41 0.04
N MET A 254 15.02 1.22 0.46
CA MET A 254 14.06 2.31 0.67
C MET A 254 14.49 3.26 1.79
N MET A 255 15.03 2.74 2.91
CA MET A 255 15.60 3.56 3.98
C MET A 255 16.81 4.37 3.50
N GLY A 256 17.71 3.74 2.73
CA GLY A 256 18.86 4.40 2.13
C GLY A 256 18.46 5.54 1.18
N ALA A 257 17.53 5.26 0.25
CA ALA A 257 17.00 6.26 -0.68
C ALA A 257 16.33 7.42 0.06
N SER A 258 15.53 7.14 1.10
CA SER A 258 14.89 8.16 1.92
C SER A 258 15.92 9.03 2.64
N THR A 259 16.97 8.44 3.20
CA THR A 259 18.06 9.18 3.86
C THR A 259 18.80 10.10 2.89
N ILE A 260 19.11 9.61 1.68
CA ILE A 260 19.77 10.42 0.64
C ILE A 260 18.87 11.60 0.23
N LEU A 261 17.58 11.35 -0.02
CA LEU A 261 16.62 12.39 -0.38
C LEU A 261 16.45 13.43 0.73
N TRP A 262 16.45 12.99 2.00
CA TRP A 262 16.39 13.89 3.15
C TRP A 262 17.57 14.87 3.16
N ILE A 263 18.80 14.35 3.01
CA ILE A 263 20.02 15.16 2.98
C ILE A 263 20.00 16.13 1.80
N TYR A 264 19.55 15.67 0.63
CA TYR A 264 19.47 16.50 -0.57
C TYR A 264 18.48 17.67 -0.42
N LEU A 265 17.23 17.39 -0.02
CA LEU A 265 16.19 18.43 0.09
C LEU A 265 16.43 19.37 1.27
N SER A 266 16.95 18.86 2.40
CA SER A 266 17.28 19.71 3.55
C SER A 266 18.39 20.72 3.24
N LYS A 267 19.36 20.36 2.39
CA LYS A 267 20.41 21.29 1.93
C LYS A 267 19.87 22.33 0.96
N ARG A 268 18.97 21.95 0.06
CA ARG A 268 18.40 22.88 -0.94
C ARG A 268 17.67 24.06 -0.28
N ARG A 269 17.03 23.82 0.87
CA ARG A 269 16.42 24.86 1.72
C ARG A 269 17.42 25.88 2.27
N VAL A 270 18.69 25.51 2.49
CA VAL A 270 19.70 26.46 3.02
C VAL A 270 20.07 27.52 1.98
N TYR A 271 19.75 27.27 0.70
CA TYR A 271 20.11 28.13 -0.43
C TYR A 271 18.92 28.86 -1.08
N GLU A 272 17.69 28.67 -0.56
CA GLU A 272 16.47 29.40 -0.95
C GLU A 272 16.01 30.30 0.21
#